data_AF-A0A934YJD7-F1
#
_entry.id   AF-A0A934YJD7-F1
#
_cell.length_a   1.000
_cell.length_b   1.000
_cell.length_c   1.000
_cell.angle_alpha   90.00
_cell.angle_beta   90.00
_cell.angle_gamma   90.00
#
_symmetry.space_group_name_H-M   'P 1'
#
loop_
_entity.id
_entity.type
_entity.pdbx_description
1 polymer ?
#
loop_
_entity_poly.entity_id
_entity_poly.type
_entity_poly.pdbx_seq_one_letter_code
_entity_poly.pdbx_strand_id
1 'polypeptide(L)'
;MGDGQATDARDDAARPDAARPDAEAGACRVAEVGRVCVRGTVGEGGATEELVAGAAVRFQLFPKGCFSSSCSVVREARCDVGAPTGPDVPLTGAFCIGSVEGPCTPDCSGGGFASCERSLDAGAYTATLGGLTLAFTVPSSLPPGGRCVGSPF
;
A
#
# COMPACT_ATOMS: atom_id res chain seq x y z
N MET A 1 -30.31 -29.57 42.27
CA MET A 1 -30.84 -30.52 41.26
C MET A 1 -31.29 -29.66 40.08
N GLY A 2 -30.83 -29.96 38.86
CA GLY A 2 -30.95 -29.10 37.67
C GLY A 2 -29.58 -28.63 37.20
N ASP A 3 -28.71 -29.55 36.78
CA ASP A 3 -28.57 -30.10 35.41
C ASP A 3 -27.74 -29.20 34.50
N GLY A 4 -26.55 -29.73 34.17
CA GLY A 4 -25.51 -29.04 33.41
C GLY A 4 -25.80 -29.03 31.92
N GLN A 5 -25.33 -27.98 31.26
CA GLN A 5 -25.30 -27.89 29.80
C GLN A 5 -23.85 -27.95 29.32
N ALA A 6 -23.59 -29.02 28.56
CA ALA A 6 -22.34 -29.31 27.91
C ALA A 6 -22.03 -28.26 26.83
N THR A 7 -20.78 -27.78 26.83
CA THR A 7 -20.26 -26.91 25.78
C THR A 7 -19.68 -27.78 24.66
N ASP A 8 -20.29 -27.66 23.49
CA ASP A 8 -19.95 -28.36 22.26
C ASP A 8 -18.65 -27.78 21.69
N ALA A 9 -17.54 -28.50 21.87
CA ALA A 9 -16.22 -28.15 21.35
C ALA A 9 -16.20 -28.42 19.85
N ARG A 10 -16.40 -27.38 19.03
CA ARG A 10 -16.23 -27.45 17.58
C ARG A 10 -14.75 -27.42 17.24
N ASP A 11 -14.25 -28.59 16.89
CA ASP A 11 -12.96 -28.89 16.30
C ASP A 11 -12.88 -28.21 14.91
N ASP A 12 -12.36 -26.98 14.87
CA ASP A 12 -12.09 -26.22 13.65
C ASP A 12 -10.83 -26.79 12.99
N ALA A 13 -11.01 -27.94 12.33
CA ALA A 13 -9.97 -28.61 11.56
C ALA A 13 -9.46 -27.66 10.47
N ALA A 14 -8.24 -27.15 10.69
CA ALA A 14 -7.48 -26.33 9.75
C ALA A 14 -7.49 -26.99 8.36
N ARG A 15 -8.28 -26.43 7.44
CA ARG A 15 -8.20 -26.79 6.03
C ARG A 15 -6.78 -26.46 5.55
N PRO A 16 -6.02 -27.43 5.04
CA PRO A 16 -4.72 -27.14 4.44
C PRO A 16 -4.97 -26.17 3.28
N ASP A 17 -4.42 -24.97 3.39
CA ASP A 17 -4.29 -24.01 2.30
C ASP A 17 -3.71 -24.76 1.11
N ALA A 18 -4.59 -25.11 0.16
CA ALA A 18 -4.17 -25.70 -1.09
C ALA A 18 -3.26 -24.68 -1.75
N ALA A 19 -1.95 -24.92 -1.67
CA ALA A 19 -0.92 -24.17 -2.35
C ALA A 19 -1.41 -23.95 -3.78
N ARG A 20 -1.80 -22.70 -4.09
CA ARG A 20 -2.23 -22.35 -5.43
C ARG A 20 -1.04 -22.69 -6.33
N PRO A 21 -1.26 -23.43 -7.43
CA PRO A 21 -0.18 -23.72 -8.36
C PRO A 21 0.43 -22.37 -8.76
N ASP A 22 1.74 -22.24 -8.57
CA ASP A 22 2.56 -21.15 -9.08
C ASP A 22 2.29 -21.06 -10.59
N ALA A 23 1.30 -20.25 -10.97
CA ALA A 23 1.06 -19.90 -12.35
C ALA A 23 2.36 -19.31 -12.83
N GLU A 24 3.04 -20.00 -13.75
CA GLU A 24 4.32 -19.59 -14.34
C GLU A 24 4.27 -18.08 -14.53
N ALA A 25 4.98 -17.36 -13.66
CA ALA A 25 4.92 -15.92 -13.62
C ALA A 25 5.51 -15.46 -14.94
N GLY A 26 4.64 -15.19 -15.92
CA GLY A 26 5.05 -14.65 -17.21
C GLY A 26 5.98 -13.48 -16.93
N ALA A 27 7.15 -13.49 -17.56
CA ALA A 27 8.25 -12.60 -17.22
C ALA A 27 7.75 -11.17 -17.02
N CYS A 28 7.85 -10.68 -15.79
CA CYS A 28 7.51 -9.30 -15.47
C CYS A 28 8.79 -8.49 -15.31
N ARG A 29 8.67 -7.20 -15.56
CA ARG A 29 9.72 -6.24 -15.25
C ARG A 29 9.55 -5.76 -13.82
N VAL A 30 10.60 -5.87 -13.01
CA VAL A 30 10.67 -5.21 -11.70
C VAL A 30 10.71 -3.70 -11.93
N ALA A 31 9.81 -2.97 -11.28
CA ALA A 31 9.76 -1.52 -11.30
C ALA A 31 10.09 -0.97 -9.91
N GLU A 32 11.01 -0.01 -9.86
CA GLU A 32 11.30 0.74 -8.63
C GLU A 32 10.11 1.63 -8.24
N VAL A 33 10.07 2.07 -6.98
CA VAL A 33 9.09 3.08 -6.55
C VAL A 33 9.55 4.47 -6.99
N GLY A 34 8.69 5.18 -7.72
CA GLY A 34 8.95 6.55 -8.19
C GLY A 34 8.32 7.64 -7.33
N ARG A 35 7.18 7.34 -6.69
CA ARG A 35 6.44 8.28 -5.84
C ARG A 35 5.90 7.61 -4.59
N VAL A 36 5.99 8.32 -3.47
CA VAL A 36 5.38 7.97 -2.18
C VAL A 36 4.37 9.04 -1.83
N CYS A 37 3.18 8.64 -1.38
CA CYS A 37 2.18 9.55 -0.82
C CYS A 37 1.78 9.10 0.58
N VAL A 38 1.61 10.06 1.49
CA VAL A 38 0.92 9.85 2.77
C VAL A 38 -0.52 10.33 2.62
N ARG A 39 -1.46 9.52 3.09
CA ARG A 39 -2.90 9.69 2.99
C ARG A 39 -3.52 9.63 4.38
N GLY A 40 -4.50 10.48 4.62
CA GLY A 40 -5.30 10.49 5.85
C GLY A 40 -6.69 9.93 5.63
N THR A 41 -7.53 10.07 6.65
CA THR A 41 -8.97 9.82 6.52
C THR A 41 -9.59 10.97 5.75
N VAL A 42 -10.32 10.67 4.68
CA VAL A 42 -11.00 11.68 3.87
C VAL A 42 -12.10 12.32 4.72
N GLY A 43 -12.04 13.65 4.89
CA GLY A 43 -13.05 14.43 5.60
C GLY A 43 -14.37 14.50 4.86
N GLU A 44 -15.41 15.00 5.53
CA GLU A 44 -16.73 15.22 4.91
C GLU A 44 -16.60 16.14 3.67
N GLY A 45 -17.13 15.71 2.53
CA GLY A 45 -17.02 16.44 1.27
C GLY A 45 -15.69 16.28 0.51
N GLY A 46 -14.71 15.54 1.02
CA GLY A 46 -13.49 15.18 0.29
C GLY A 46 -12.51 16.33 0.02
N ALA A 47 -12.71 17.49 0.67
CA ALA A 47 -11.88 18.67 0.50
C ALA A 47 -10.55 18.62 1.28
N THR A 48 -10.47 17.78 2.32
CA THR A 48 -9.25 17.54 3.09
C THR A 48 -9.13 16.07 3.46
N GLU A 49 -7.89 15.65 3.76
CA GLU A 49 -7.63 14.39 4.45
C GLU A 49 -6.99 14.68 5.80
N GLU A 50 -7.43 14.00 6.85
CA GLU A 50 -6.92 14.24 8.21
C GLU A 50 -6.06 13.07 8.68
N LEU A 51 -4.86 13.39 9.18
CA LEU A 51 -4.06 12.49 10.00
C LEU A 51 -4.46 12.69 11.45
N VAL A 52 -4.91 11.63 12.11
CA VAL A 52 -5.37 11.66 13.50
C VAL A 52 -4.43 10.82 14.36
N ALA A 53 -4.06 11.32 15.54
CA ALA A 53 -3.20 10.59 16.46
C ALA A 53 -3.83 9.27 16.89
N GLY A 54 -3.05 8.18 16.85
CA GLY A 54 -3.49 6.82 17.12
C GLY A 54 -4.26 6.15 15.97
N ALA A 55 -4.66 6.90 14.94
CA ALA A 55 -5.35 6.36 13.78
C ALA A 55 -4.36 5.87 12.71
N ALA A 56 -4.86 5.03 11.80
CA ALA A 56 -4.08 4.50 10.70
C ALA A 56 -3.70 5.61 9.71
N VAL A 57 -2.40 5.82 9.53
CA VAL A 57 -1.81 6.60 8.45
C VAL A 57 -1.57 5.68 7.27
N ARG A 58 -2.09 6.03 6.08
CA ARG A 58 -1.98 5.21 4.87
C ARG A 58 -0.86 5.72 3.97
N PHE A 59 -0.02 4.82 3.49
CA PHE A 59 1.03 5.09 2.52
C PHE A 59 0.65 4.48 1.18
N GLN A 60 0.80 5.26 0.10
CA GLN A 60 0.61 4.79 -1.27
C GLN A 60 1.93 4.90 -2.02
N LEU A 61 2.33 3.80 -2.64
CA LEU A 61 3.54 3.68 -3.44
C LEU A 61 3.14 3.58 -4.91
N PHE A 62 3.83 4.30 -5.78
CA PHE A 62 3.61 4.25 -7.23
C PHE A 62 4.90 3.80 -7.92
N PRO A 63 4.83 2.87 -8.88
CA PRO A 63 6.00 2.45 -9.62
C PRO A 63 6.52 3.60 -10.49
N LYS A 64 7.82 3.60 -10.73
CA LYS A 64 8.51 4.50 -11.65
C LYS A 64 8.40 3.98 -13.08
N GLY A 65 7.93 4.83 -13.98
CA GLY A 65 7.74 4.56 -15.40
C GLY A 65 6.35 4.92 -15.90
N CYS A 66 6.24 5.14 -17.21
CA CYS A 66 4.96 5.23 -17.90
C CYS A 66 4.53 3.83 -18.35
N PHE A 67 3.52 3.28 -17.69
CA PHE A 67 2.93 1.98 -18.00
C PHE A 67 1.57 2.18 -18.66
N SER A 68 1.37 1.64 -19.86
CA SER A 68 0.09 1.75 -20.58
C SER A 68 -0.98 0.90 -19.92
N SER A 69 -2.18 1.43 -19.69
CA SER A 69 -3.30 0.65 -19.12
C SER A 69 -3.79 -0.47 -20.04
N SER A 70 -3.59 -0.35 -21.36
CA SER A 70 -4.09 -1.32 -22.33
C SER A 70 -3.14 -2.49 -22.54
N CYS A 71 -1.87 -2.37 -22.15
CA CYS A 71 -0.88 -3.42 -22.36
C CYS A 71 0.03 -3.73 -21.17
N SER A 72 -0.15 -3.08 -20.02
CA SER A 72 0.56 -3.41 -18.77
C SER A 72 -0.34 -4.19 -17.84
N VAL A 73 0.23 -5.20 -17.17
CA VAL A 73 -0.47 -5.99 -16.15
C VAL A 73 0.35 -5.96 -14.88
N VAL A 74 -0.22 -5.41 -13.81
CA VAL A 74 0.39 -5.46 -12.48
C VAL A 74 0.29 -6.90 -11.95
N ARG A 75 1.42 -7.60 -11.92
CA ARG A 75 1.55 -8.97 -11.39
C ARG A 75 1.82 -8.96 -9.90
N GLU A 76 2.60 -7.99 -9.43
CA GLU A 76 2.84 -7.73 -8.02
C GLU A 76 2.79 -6.23 -7.75
N ALA A 77 2.15 -5.86 -6.64
CA ALA A 77 2.19 -4.53 -6.06
C ALA A 77 2.16 -4.70 -4.54
N ARG A 78 3.30 -4.48 -3.89
CA ARG A 78 3.48 -4.67 -2.45
C ARG A 78 3.91 -3.37 -1.77
N CYS A 79 3.39 -3.13 -0.59
CA CYS A 79 3.75 -2.05 0.32
C CYS A 79 3.83 -2.65 1.72
N ASP A 80 4.93 -2.40 2.43
CA ASP A 80 5.01 -2.68 3.85
C ASP A 80 5.57 -1.46 4.58
N VAL A 81 5.10 -1.27 5.80
CA VAL A 81 5.53 -0.19 6.69
C VAL A 81 6.22 -0.81 7.90
N GLY A 82 7.54 -0.64 7.97
CA GLY A 82 8.37 -1.14 9.05
C GLY A 82 8.08 -0.43 10.37
N ALA A 83 8.59 -1.00 11.47
CA ALA A 83 8.47 -0.40 12.79
C ALA A 83 9.17 0.97 12.83
N PRO A 84 8.48 2.05 13.28
CA PRO A 84 9.10 3.34 13.42
C PRO A 84 10.31 3.27 14.35
N THR A 85 11.40 3.92 13.96
CA THR A 85 12.61 4.08 14.78
C THR A 85 12.74 5.55 15.13
N GLY A 86 12.11 5.97 16.24
CA GLY A 86 11.95 7.39 16.54
C GLY A 86 11.02 8.07 15.53
N PRO A 87 11.43 9.19 14.88
CA PRO A 87 10.61 9.85 13.87
C PRO A 87 10.63 9.14 12.51
N ASP A 88 11.55 8.19 12.30
CA ASP A 88 11.72 7.55 11.00
C ASP A 88 10.74 6.39 10.80
N VAL A 89 10.00 6.42 9.69
CA VAL A 89 9.03 5.40 9.29
C VAL A 89 9.54 4.71 8.02
N PRO A 90 10.28 3.59 8.14
CA PRO A 90 10.81 2.91 6.97
C PRO A 90 9.69 2.23 6.18
N LEU A 91 9.67 2.44 4.87
CA LEU A 91 8.76 1.81 3.93
C LEU A 91 9.52 0.88 3.00
N THR A 92 8.88 -0.22 2.62
CA THR A 92 9.34 -1.10 1.54
C THR A 92 8.25 -1.27 0.52
N GLY A 93 8.63 -1.41 -0.75
CA GLY A 93 7.69 -1.64 -1.83
C GLY A 93 8.31 -2.40 -2.98
N ALA A 94 7.48 -3.18 -3.66
CA ALA A 94 7.87 -3.96 -4.82
C ALA A 94 6.76 -3.91 -5.88
N PHE A 95 7.17 -3.75 -7.14
CA PHE A 95 6.27 -3.81 -8.29
C PHE A 95 6.85 -4.76 -9.34
N CYS A 96 6.00 -5.65 -9.85
CA CYS A 96 6.30 -6.57 -10.94
C CYS A 96 5.23 -6.33 -11.99
N ILE A 97 5.63 -5.74 -13.12
CA ILE A 97 4.71 -5.31 -14.17
C ILE A 97 5.01 -6.14 -15.42
N GLY A 98 4.06 -6.98 -15.81
CA GLY A 98 4.10 -7.71 -17.06
C GLY A 98 3.55 -6.88 -18.22
N SER A 99 3.75 -7.37 -19.43
CA SER A 99 3.18 -6.79 -20.64
C SER A 99 2.36 -7.82 -21.39
N VAL A 100 1.31 -7.36 -22.08
CA VAL A 100 0.56 -8.17 -23.06
C VAL A 100 0.89 -7.71 -24.47
N GLU A 101 0.89 -8.63 -25.42
CA GLU A 101 1.12 -8.30 -26.84
C GLU A 101 -0.07 -7.52 -27.42
N GLY A 102 0.22 -6.53 -28.28
CA GLY A 102 -0.78 -5.73 -28.97
C GLY A 102 -0.49 -4.23 -28.95
N PRO A 103 -1.34 -3.42 -29.59
CA PRO A 103 -1.21 -1.97 -29.56
C PRO A 103 -1.44 -1.41 -28.14
N CYS A 104 -0.54 -0.53 -27.71
CA CYS A 104 -0.60 0.13 -26.40
C CYS A 104 -1.10 1.58 -26.52
N THR A 105 -1.96 2.02 -25.59
CA THR A 105 -2.36 3.43 -25.45
C THR A 105 -1.32 4.17 -24.58
N PRO A 106 -0.81 5.34 -24.99
CA PRO A 106 0.21 6.07 -24.23
C PRO A 106 -0.41 6.90 -23.09
N ASP A 107 -1.07 6.25 -22.12
CA ASP A 107 -1.82 6.92 -21.05
C ASP A 107 -1.15 6.88 -19.66
N CYS A 108 -0.03 6.16 -19.53
CA CYS A 108 0.79 6.07 -18.31
C CYS A 108 0.03 5.69 -17.02
N SER A 109 -1.13 5.03 -17.13
CA SER A 109 -2.01 4.73 -15.98
C SER A 109 -2.04 3.24 -15.58
N GLY A 110 -1.37 2.38 -16.32
CA GLY A 110 -1.36 0.92 -16.13
C GLY A 110 -0.48 0.39 -14.99
N GLY A 111 0.29 1.25 -14.32
CA GLY A 111 1.21 0.83 -13.25
C GLY A 111 0.53 0.58 -11.90
N GLY A 112 -0.68 1.11 -11.71
CA GLY A 112 -1.41 1.02 -10.45
C GLY A 112 -0.66 1.67 -9.27
N PHE A 113 -0.95 1.18 -8.06
CA PHE A 113 -0.26 1.56 -6.82
C PHE A 113 -0.34 0.43 -5.80
N ALA A 114 0.55 0.44 -4.82
CA ALA A 114 0.49 -0.42 -3.64
C ALA A 114 0.13 0.44 -2.42
N SER A 115 -0.57 -0.14 -1.44
CA SER A 115 -1.01 0.57 -0.24
C SER A 115 -0.70 -0.24 1.02
N CYS A 116 -0.23 0.44 2.06
CA CYS A 116 -0.06 -0.10 3.39
C CYS A 116 -0.39 0.96 4.43
N GLU A 117 -0.62 0.57 5.67
CA GLU A 117 -1.07 1.49 6.71
C GLU A 117 -0.50 1.14 8.08
N ARG A 118 -0.37 2.16 8.93
CA ARG A 118 0.10 2.01 10.30
C ARG A 118 -0.49 3.05 11.22
N SER A 119 -0.93 2.64 12.40
CA SER A 119 -1.29 3.58 13.47
C SER A 119 -0.04 4.29 13.98
N LEU A 120 -0.10 5.62 14.00
CA LEU A 120 0.98 6.47 14.51
C LEU A 120 0.44 7.40 15.61
N ASP A 121 1.20 7.54 16.68
CA ASP A 121 0.89 8.49 17.75
C ASP A 121 1.08 9.94 17.26
N ALA A 122 0.76 10.91 18.11
CA ALA A 122 1.04 12.31 17.81
C ALA A 122 2.56 12.54 17.73
N GLY A 123 3.04 13.14 16.64
CA GLY A 123 4.46 13.37 16.42
C GLY A 123 4.80 13.90 15.03
N ALA A 124 6.05 14.31 14.84
CA ALA A 124 6.64 14.60 13.54
C ALA A 124 7.37 13.35 13.03
N TYR A 125 7.09 12.96 11.79
CA TYR A 125 7.59 11.73 11.19
C TYR A 125 8.22 11.99 9.83
N THR A 126 9.13 11.10 9.46
CA THR A 126 9.77 11.05 8.14
C THR A 126 9.62 9.65 7.57
N ALA A 127 8.79 9.49 6.54
CA ALA A 127 8.70 8.24 5.81
C ALA A 127 9.84 8.13 4.79
N THR A 128 10.53 6.99 4.77
CA THR A 128 11.70 6.76 3.90
C THR A 128 11.52 5.51 3.05
N LEU A 129 11.84 5.60 1.77
CA LEU A 129 11.89 4.45 0.84
C LEU A 129 12.97 4.69 -0.21
N GLY A 130 14.07 3.96 -0.13
CA GLY A 130 15.24 4.18 -0.99
C GLY A 130 15.74 5.62 -0.85
N GLY A 131 15.70 6.40 -1.95
CA GLY A 131 16.05 7.83 -1.95
C GLY A 131 14.88 8.79 -1.69
N LEU A 132 13.65 8.30 -1.53
CA LEU A 132 12.47 9.13 -1.30
C LEU A 132 12.29 9.39 0.20
N THR A 133 12.12 10.66 0.56
CA THR A 133 11.94 11.12 1.95
C THR A 133 10.73 12.04 2.04
N LEU A 134 9.77 11.72 2.91
CA LEU A 134 8.50 12.45 3.07
C LEU A 134 8.28 12.83 4.53
N ALA A 135 8.37 14.13 4.83
CA ALA A 135 8.08 14.66 6.16
C ALA A 135 6.58 14.98 6.33
N PHE A 136 6.01 14.57 7.47
CA PHE A 136 4.62 14.82 7.84
C PHE A 136 4.44 14.86 9.38
N THR A 137 3.29 15.34 9.83
CA THR A 137 2.96 15.45 11.27
C THR A 137 1.64 14.77 11.55
N VAL A 138 1.52 14.16 12.72
CA VAL A 138 0.26 13.60 13.24
C VAL A 138 -0.04 14.31 14.57
N PRO A 139 -1.25 14.86 14.79
CA PRO A 139 -2.29 15.07 13.80
C PRO A 139 -1.94 16.20 12.81
N SER A 140 -2.51 16.17 11.62
CA SER A 140 -2.44 17.28 10.65
C SER A 140 -3.49 17.14 9.54
N SER A 141 -3.80 18.25 8.88
CA SER A 141 -4.64 18.25 7.67
C SER A 141 -3.76 18.21 6.42
N LEU A 142 -4.16 17.38 5.47
CA LEU A 142 -3.54 17.20 4.16
C LEU A 142 -4.50 17.70 3.06
N PRO A 143 -3.96 18.15 1.92
CA PRO A 143 -4.80 18.46 0.76
C PRO A 143 -5.48 17.18 0.20
N PRO A 144 -6.48 17.32 -0.68
CA PRO A 144 -7.09 16.18 -1.37
C PRO A 144 -6.04 15.33 -2.09
N GLY A 145 -6.07 14.01 -1.88
CA GLY A 145 -5.05 13.11 -2.43
C GLY A 145 -3.80 12.96 -1.57
N GLY A 146 -3.75 13.63 -0.42
CA GLY A 146 -2.68 13.56 0.56
C GLY A 146 -1.44 14.37 0.15
N ARG A 147 -0.30 14.05 0.77
CA ARG A 147 0.99 14.68 0.45
C ARG A 147 1.93 13.66 -0.20
N CYS A 148 2.52 14.02 -1.33
CA CYS A 148 3.40 13.14 -2.08
C CYS A 148 4.81 13.73 -2.27
N VAL A 149 5.79 12.84 -2.46
CA VAL A 149 7.15 13.15 -2.92
C VAL A 149 7.57 12.20 -4.03
N GLY A 150 8.46 12.66 -4.89
CA GLY A 150 8.91 11.93 -6.08
C GLY A 150 7.98 12.10 -7.28
N SER A 151 8.32 11.41 -8.37
CA SER A 151 7.60 11.40 -9.63
C SER A 151 7.45 9.95 -10.08
N PRO A 152 6.24 9.51 -10.47
CA PRO A 152 6.08 8.21 -11.10
C PRO A 152 6.67 8.18 -12.53
N PHE A 153 7.11 9.32 -13.09
CA PHE A 153 7.67 9.44 -14.44
C PHE A 153 9.08 10.02 -14.42
#